data_AF-A0A367PSX7-F1
#
_entry.id   AF-A0A367PSX7-F1
#
_cell.length_a   1.000
_cell.length_b   1.000
_cell.length_c   1.000
_cell.angle_alpha   90.00
_cell.angle_beta   90.00
_cell.angle_gamma   90.00
#
_symmetry.space_group_name_H-M   'P 1'
#
loop_
_entity.id
_entity.type
_entity.pdbx_description
1 polymer ?
#
loop_
_entity_poly.entity_id
_entity_poly.type
_entity_poly.pdbx_seq_one_letter_code
_entity_poly.pdbx_strand_id
1 'polypeptide(L)'
;MAQKIIYGTVSDDGTKQSGQGFAVESPEAGTYVITFSEPFIEPPSVVATLKDWGADNQIVVKDITTNKAQVNIWDLGIKQQSGGGSPDLTVTKEKSAFNFIAIGEGS
;
A
#
# COMPACT_ATOMS: atom_id res chain seq x y z
N MET A 1 -2.61 27.18 8.23
CA MET A 1 -2.55 25.71 8.47
C MET A 1 -1.17 25.24 8.08
N ALA A 2 -0.59 24.32 8.86
CA ALA A 2 0.75 23.82 8.60
C ALA A 2 0.67 22.52 7.78
N GLN A 3 1.64 22.32 6.88
CA GLN A 3 1.75 21.06 6.17
C GLN A 3 2.10 19.93 7.16
N LYS A 4 1.38 18.82 7.07
CA LYS A 4 1.64 17.57 7.79
C LYS A 4 2.14 16.54 6.80
N ILE A 5 3.21 15.84 7.18
CA ILE A 5 3.79 14.75 6.40
C ILE A 5 3.92 13.54 7.31
N ILE A 6 3.32 12.43 6.91
CA ILE A 6 3.47 11.12 7.56
C ILE A 6 4.04 10.18 6.52
N TYR A 7 5.13 9.47 6.85
CA TYR A 7 5.74 8.50 5.96
C TYR A 7 6.30 7.34 6.77
N GLY A 8 6.50 6.21 6.09
CA GLY A 8 7.10 5.05 6.73
C GLY A 8 7.28 3.88 5.78
N THR A 9 7.85 2.83 6.35
CA THR A 9 8.10 1.55 5.69
C THR A 9 7.31 0.46 6.39
N VAL A 10 6.66 -0.39 5.60
CA VAL A 10 5.87 -1.53 6.05
C VAL A 10 6.45 -2.79 5.42
N SER A 11 6.65 -3.85 6.22
CA SER A 11 7.08 -5.16 5.72
C SER A 11 5.93 -5.91 5.03
N ASP A 12 6.29 -6.99 4.34
CA ASP A 12 5.37 -7.91 3.67
C ASP A 12 4.30 -8.52 4.62
N ASP A 13 4.64 -8.75 5.88
CA ASP A 13 3.72 -9.24 6.90
C ASP A 13 2.82 -8.14 7.51
N GLY A 14 3.00 -6.88 7.13
CA GLY A 14 2.23 -5.74 7.63
C GLY A 14 2.83 -5.09 8.89
N THR A 15 4.01 -5.50 9.34
CA THR A 15 4.69 -4.85 10.45
C THR A 15 5.24 -3.48 10.03
N LYS A 16 5.02 -2.46 10.88
CA LYS A 16 5.66 -1.15 10.71
C LYS A 16 7.15 -1.28 11.00
N GLN A 17 7.99 -1.09 9.98
CA GLN A 17 9.45 -1.12 10.11
C GLN A 17 10.03 0.24 10.49
N SER A 18 9.46 1.33 9.96
CA SER A 18 9.97 2.69 10.18
C SER A 18 8.85 3.74 10.11
N GLY A 19 9.14 4.95 10.61
CA GLY A 19 8.20 6.08 10.62
C GLY A 19 7.37 6.19 11.90
N GLN A 20 6.69 7.33 12.04
CA GLN A 20 5.90 7.69 13.23
C GLN A 20 4.55 8.29 12.82
N GLY A 21 3.60 8.33 13.76
CA GLY A 21 2.28 8.92 13.53
C GLY A 21 1.29 8.04 12.77
N PHE A 22 1.57 6.75 12.62
CA PHE A 22 0.65 5.78 12.04
C PHE A 22 0.79 4.38 12.66
N ALA A 23 -0.27 3.59 12.48
CA ALA A 23 -0.35 2.16 12.73
C ALA A 23 -0.73 1.43 11.44
N VAL A 24 -0.47 0.12 11.39
CA VAL A 24 -0.76 -0.73 10.24
C VAL A 24 -1.56 -1.94 10.69
N GLU A 25 -2.60 -2.28 9.93
CA GLU A 25 -3.29 -3.56 10.01
C GLU A 25 -3.21 -4.27 8.66
N SER A 26 -3.01 -5.59 8.65
CA SER A 26 -3.04 -6.40 7.43
C SER A 26 -4.12 -7.46 7.56
N PRO A 27 -5.39 -7.14 7.20
CA PRO A 27 -6.53 -8.03 7.43
C PRO A 27 -6.51 -9.27 6.51
N GLU A 28 -5.81 -9.18 5.38
CA GLU A 28 -5.68 -10.24 4.39
C GLU A 28 -4.37 -10.06 3.61
N ALA A 29 -3.90 -11.10 2.93
CA ALA A 29 -2.68 -11.04 2.14
C ALA A 29 -2.75 -9.89 1.12
N GLY A 30 -1.67 -9.11 1.04
CA GLY A 30 -1.56 -7.98 0.11
C GLY A 30 -2.47 -6.79 0.39
N THR A 31 -3.22 -6.78 1.49
CA THR A 31 -4.00 -5.60 1.91
C THR A 31 -3.38 -5.03 3.19
N TYR A 32 -3.11 -3.73 3.18
CA TYR A 32 -2.57 -2.99 4.32
C TYR A 32 -3.41 -1.74 4.57
N VAL A 33 -3.90 -1.62 5.78
CA VAL A 33 -4.64 -0.46 6.26
C VAL A 33 -3.71 0.39 7.10
N ILE A 34 -3.40 1.59 6.62
CA ILE A 34 -2.63 2.59 7.34
C ILE A 34 -3.61 3.48 8.09
N THR A 35 -3.52 3.52 9.41
CA THR A 35 -4.31 4.43 10.25
C THR A 35 -3.40 5.52 10.79
N PHE A 36 -3.67 6.78 10.47
CA PHE A 36 -2.93 7.93 10.98
C PHE A 36 -3.34 8.21 12.43
N SER A 37 -2.37 8.28 13.34
CA SER A 37 -2.61 8.46 14.78
C SER A 37 -3.33 9.77 15.08
N GLU A 38 -3.06 10.79 14.28
CA GLU A 38 -3.76 12.06 14.27
C GLU A 38 -4.29 12.33 12.87
N PRO A 39 -5.60 12.54 12.68
CA PRO A 39 -6.19 12.83 11.38
C PRO A 39 -5.58 14.07 10.72
N PHE A 40 -5.57 14.06 9.38
CA PHE A 40 -5.44 15.27 8.57
C PHE A 40 -6.76 16.06 8.59
N ILE A 41 -6.70 17.35 8.25
CA ILE A 41 -7.92 18.19 8.16
C ILE A 41 -8.80 17.72 7.00
N GLU A 42 -8.19 17.47 5.85
CA GLU A 42 -8.80 16.90 4.63
C GLU A 42 -8.06 15.61 4.23
N PRO A 43 -8.66 14.72 3.42
CA PRO A 43 -7.97 13.53 2.93
C PRO A 43 -6.61 13.88 2.29
N PRO A 44 -5.49 13.30 2.77
CA PRO A 44 -4.16 13.63 2.27
C PRO A 44 -3.93 13.05 0.87
N SER A 45 -2.93 13.57 0.17
CA SER A 45 -2.35 12.86 -0.98
C SER A 45 -1.43 11.74 -0.48
N VAL A 46 -1.65 10.52 -0.95
CA VAL A 46 -0.87 9.34 -0.53
C VAL A 46 -0.23 8.66 -1.73
N VAL A 47 1.07 8.42 -1.63
CA VAL A 47 1.84 7.65 -2.61
C VAL A 47 2.49 6.48 -1.88
N ALA A 48 2.41 5.30 -2.48
CA ALA A 48 3.11 4.11 -2.01
C ALA A 48 3.94 3.51 -3.15
N THR A 49 5.08 2.92 -2.79
CA THR A 49 6.02 2.28 -3.71
C THR A 49 6.48 0.96 -3.13
N LEU A 50 6.66 -0.05 -3.98
CA LEU A 50 7.21 -1.33 -3.57
C LEU A 50 8.65 -1.15 -3.06
N LYS A 51 9.00 -1.92 -2.04
CA LYS A 51 10.34 -1.90 -1.44
C LYS A 51 11.10 -3.16 -1.84
N ASP A 52 12.35 -2.98 -2.24
CA ASP A 52 13.33 -4.02 -2.63
C ASP A 52 12.98 -4.79 -3.93
N TRP A 53 11.82 -5.42 -4.01
CA TRP A 53 11.39 -6.24 -5.16
C TRP A 53 9.92 -6.00 -5.53
N GLY A 54 9.60 -6.12 -6.82
CA GLY A 54 8.25 -5.84 -7.31
C GLY A 54 8.09 -5.87 -8.83
N ALA A 55 8.87 -6.68 -9.54
CA ALA A 55 8.96 -6.63 -11.01
C ALA A 55 7.62 -6.92 -11.72
N ASP A 56 6.74 -7.67 -11.07
CA ASP A 56 5.42 -8.11 -11.50
C ASP A 56 4.28 -7.59 -10.61
N ASN A 57 4.61 -6.80 -9.57
CA ASN A 57 3.64 -6.40 -8.58
C ASN A 57 3.02 -5.06 -8.92
N GLN A 58 1.70 -4.99 -8.83
CA GLN A 58 0.92 -3.77 -8.92
C GLN A 58 0.56 -3.28 -7.52
N ILE A 59 0.96 -2.05 -7.20
CA ILE A 59 0.57 -1.35 -5.98
C ILE A 59 -0.59 -0.39 -6.27
N VAL A 60 -1.63 -0.44 -5.43
CA VAL A 60 -2.83 0.40 -5.54
C VAL A 60 -3.10 1.05 -4.20
N VAL A 61 -3.06 2.38 -4.15
CA VAL A 61 -3.50 3.16 -3.00
C VAL A 61 -4.96 3.57 -3.22
N LYS A 62 -5.83 3.29 -2.25
CA LYS A 62 -7.26 3.59 -2.32
C LYS A 62 -7.85 3.87 -0.94
N ASP A 63 -9.15 4.20 -0.91
CA ASP A 63 -9.95 4.40 0.31
C ASP A 63 -9.28 5.39 1.28
N ILE A 64 -8.81 6.51 0.74
CA ILE A 64 -8.13 7.56 1.50
C ILE A 64 -9.19 8.44 2.19
N THR A 65 -9.11 8.50 3.51
CA THR A 65 -9.87 9.41 4.37
C THR A 65 -8.90 10.31 5.13
N THR A 66 -9.43 11.21 5.96
CA THR A 66 -8.61 12.07 6.83
C THR A 66 -7.72 11.28 7.80
N ASN A 67 -8.11 10.06 8.18
CA ASN A 67 -7.41 9.27 9.20
C ASN A 67 -6.91 7.91 8.72
N LYS A 68 -7.14 7.54 7.45
CA LYS A 68 -6.80 6.22 6.93
C LYS A 68 -6.44 6.26 5.45
N ALA A 69 -5.60 5.32 5.04
CA ALA A 69 -5.41 4.95 3.63
C ALA A 69 -5.27 3.43 3.52
N GLN A 70 -5.69 2.85 2.40
CA GLN A 70 -5.47 1.44 2.10
C GLN A 70 -4.45 1.29 0.97
N VAL A 71 -3.47 0.40 1.17
CA VAL A 71 -2.52 -0.04 0.17
C VAL A 71 -2.82 -1.49 -0.16
N ASN A 72 -3.06 -1.79 -1.44
CA ASN A 72 -3.20 -3.15 -1.94
C ASN A 72 -2.06 -3.48 -2.88
N ILE A 73 -1.53 -4.68 -2.78
CA ILE A 73 -0.47 -5.20 -3.62
C ILE A 73 -0.95 -6.49 -4.28
N TRP A 74 -0.76 -6.57 -5.59
CA TRP A 74 -1.20 -7.67 -6.43
C TRP A 74 -0.02 -8.18 -7.27
N ASP A 75 0.13 -9.49 -7.36
CA ASP A 75 0.96 -10.18 -8.34
C ASP A 75 0.21 -10.25 -9.68
N LEU A 76 0.84 -9.77 -10.76
CA LEU A 76 0.37 -9.93 -12.13
C LEU A 76 1.13 -11.07 -12.82
N GLY A 77 0.78 -12.31 -12.46
CA GLY A 77 1.33 -13.50 -13.08
C GLY A 77 0.71 -13.82 -14.44
N ILE A 78 1.52 -14.32 -15.39
CA ILE A 78 1.02 -14.97 -16.61
C ILE A 78 0.88 -16.46 -16.36
N LYS A 79 -0.34 -17.01 -16.49
CA LYS A 79 -0.53 -18.46 -16.59
C LYS A 79 -0.49 -18.87 -18.05
N GLN A 80 0.63 -19.47 -18.44
CA GLN A 80 0.71 -20.13 -19.73
C GLN A 80 -0.10 -21.44 -19.66
N GLN A 81 -1.25 -21.49 -20.34
CA GLN A 81 -2.00 -22.73 -20.46
C GLN A 81 -1.17 -23.74 -21.27
N SER A 82 -1.03 -24.95 -20.75
CA SER A 82 -0.39 -26.06 -21.48
C SER A 82 -1.30 -26.48 -22.65
N GLY A 83 -1.13 -25.88 -23.84
CA GLY A 83 -1.98 -26.22 -24.98
C GLY A 83 -2.06 -25.24 -26.16
N GLY A 84 -1.19 -24.24 -26.28
CA GLY A 84 -1.16 -23.36 -27.46
C GLY A 84 -2.25 -22.27 -27.51
N GLY A 85 -2.99 -22.07 -26.41
CA GLY A 85 -3.87 -20.91 -26.24
C GLY A 85 -3.09 -19.64 -25.90
N SER A 86 -3.73 -18.47 -26.09
CA SER A 86 -3.21 -17.20 -25.60
C SER A 86 -2.99 -17.25 -24.08
N PRO A 87 -1.92 -16.63 -23.54
CA PRO A 87 -1.68 -16.58 -22.11
C PRO A 87 -2.83 -15.90 -21.36
N ASP A 88 -3.23 -16.48 -20.22
CA ASP A 88 -4.20 -15.87 -19.30
C ASP A 88 -3.46 -15.03 -18.25
N LEU A 89 -3.91 -13.79 -18.04
CA LEU A 89 -3.47 -12.98 -16.91
C LEU A 89 -4.13 -13.49 -15.64
N THR A 90 -3.32 -13.83 -14.62
CA THR A 90 -3.79 -14.14 -13.28
C THR A 90 -3.41 -13.00 -12.36
N VAL A 91 -4.39 -12.46 -11.66
CA VAL A 91 -4.18 -11.40 -10.66
C VAL A 91 -4.42 -12.00 -9.28
N THR A 92 -3.38 -12.10 -8.46
CA THR A 92 -3.49 -12.58 -7.07
C THR A 92 -3.01 -11.53 -6.09
N LYS A 93 -3.59 -11.47 -4.88
CA LYS A 93 -3.04 -10.58 -3.85
C LYS A 93 -1.69 -11.10 -3.39
N GLU A 94 -0.73 -10.20 -3.19
CA GLU A 94 0.62 -10.56 -2.81
C GLU A 94 1.07 -9.78 -1.58
N LYS A 95 1.71 -10.48 -0.65
CA LYS A 95 2.42 -9.85 0.47
C LYS A 95 3.72 -9.28 -0.05
N SER A 96 3.91 -7.97 0.06
CA SER A 96 5.18 -7.33 -0.29
C SER A 96 5.42 -6.13 0.61
N ALA A 97 6.69 -5.84 0.87
CA ALA A 97 7.07 -4.65 1.60
C ALA A 97 6.87 -3.40 0.74
N PHE A 98 6.56 -2.27 1.36
CA PHE A 98 6.38 -0.99 0.66
C PHE A 98 6.80 0.19 1.53
N ASN A 99 7.13 1.30 0.86
CA ASN A 99 7.26 2.62 1.48
C ASN A 99 6.06 3.46 1.10
N PHE A 100 5.61 4.34 1.98
CA PHE A 100 4.59 5.32 1.64
C PHE A 100 4.91 6.71 2.21
N ILE A 101 4.30 7.73 1.59
CA ILE A 101 4.24 9.09 2.08
C ILE A 101 2.80 9.60 1.94
N ALA A 102 2.30 10.26 2.98
CA ALA A 102 1.03 10.95 3.04
C ALA A 102 1.32 12.44 3.34
N ILE A 103 0.84 13.33 2.49
CA ILE A 103 1.02 14.78 2.60
C ILE A 103 -0.34 15.46 2.58
N GLY A 104 -0.59 16.33 3.55
CA GLY A 104 -1.83 17.09 3.66
C GLY A 104 -1.72 18.21 4.67
N GLU A 105 -2.85 18.77 5.07
CA GLU A 105 -2.92 19.80 6.08
C GLU A 105 -3.08 19.19 7.48
N GLY A 106 -2.27 19.64 8.43
CA GLY A 106 -2.36 19.27 9.83
C GLY A 106 -3.09 20.32 10.66
N SER A 107 -3.78 19.84 11.70
CA SER A 107 -4.29 20.63 12.82
C SER A 107 -3.17 21.20 13.67
#